data_AF-U2JT62-F1
#
_entry.id   AF-U2JT62-F1
#
_cell.length_a   1.000
_cell.length_b   1.000
_cell.length_c   1.000
_cell.angle_alpha   90.00
_cell.angle_beta   90.00
_cell.angle_gamma   90.00
#
_symmetry.space_group_name_H-M   'P 1'
#
loop_
_entity.id
_entity.type
_entity.pdbx_description
1 polymer ?
#
loop_
_entity_poly.entity_id
_entity_poly.type
_entity_poly.pdbx_seq_one_letter_code
_entity_poly.pdbx_strand_id
1 'polypeptide(L)'
;FDDIRLEFRDMLKSQIVKGNNGLKKSKYITFTVEADNMEQAISKLERLEIDILSNLKNMGVRAESLTGEERLKILHDILNPSKTFYFSYNDLQRKESTKTYITPDEFNFTPSRYFKFGKFIGATSHFQILASELSDRMLSEFLDIDDNINISFHIRAIEQSEAIKMVKRKNTDIDKMRIEENKKAVRSGYDMDILPSDLITYGEDVKSLLKDLQTRDERMFVVTIVFMNFARTIQKLENSIA
;
A
#
# COMPACT_ATOMS: atom_id res chain seq x y z
N PHE A 1 -18.67 -18.26 20.49
CA PHE A 1 -18.47 -18.04 19.04
C PHE A 1 -19.69 -17.43 18.35
N ASP A 2 -20.92 -17.68 18.80
CA ASP A 2 -22.13 -17.03 18.26
C ASP A 2 -22.36 -15.59 18.74
N ASP A 3 -21.98 -15.28 19.99
CA ASP A 3 -22.26 -13.96 20.57
C ASP A 3 -21.49 -12.83 19.87
N ILE A 4 -20.23 -13.06 19.50
CA ILE A 4 -19.41 -12.10 18.74
C ILE A 4 -19.97 -11.90 17.32
N ARG A 5 -20.55 -12.95 16.71
CA ARG A 5 -21.16 -12.87 15.37
C ARG A 5 -22.50 -12.12 15.41
N LEU A 6 -23.26 -12.25 16.49
CA LEU A 6 -24.48 -11.48 16.72
C LEU A 6 -24.17 -10.00 16.94
N GLU A 7 -23.20 -9.68 17.80
CA GLU A 7 -22.74 -8.29 17.99
C GLU A 7 -22.25 -7.66 16.68
N PHE A 8 -21.51 -8.41 15.87
CA PHE A 8 -21.02 -7.91 14.58
C PHE A 8 -22.16 -7.67 13.57
N ARG A 9 -23.19 -8.53 13.57
CA ARG A 9 -24.38 -8.37 12.71
C ARG A 9 -25.25 -7.20 13.15
N ASP A 10 -25.39 -6.98 14.46
CA ASP A 10 -26.18 -5.88 15.00
C ASP A 10 -25.44 -4.54 14.85
N MET A 11 -24.10 -4.56 14.96
CA MET A 11 -23.27 -3.41 14.59
C MET A 11 -23.40 -3.07 13.10
N LEU A 12 -23.38 -4.06 12.19
CA LEU A 12 -23.56 -3.83 10.75
C LEU A 12 -24.95 -3.28 10.43
N LYS A 13 -26.01 -3.81 11.04
CA LYS A 13 -27.38 -3.31 10.85
C LYS A 13 -27.54 -1.88 11.39
N SER A 14 -26.98 -1.56 12.54
CA SER A 14 -27.08 -0.22 13.14
C SER A 14 -26.30 0.84 12.36
N GLN A 15 -25.23 0.47 11.65
CA GLN A 15 -24.45 1.37 10.79
C GLN A 15 -25.16 1.66 9.46
N ILE A 16 -25.85 0.68 8.87
CA ILE A 16 -26.67 0.87 7.64
C ILE A 16 -27.82 1.86 7.89
N VAL A 17 -28.38 1.88 9.09
CA VAL A 17 -29.50 2.76 9.47
C VAL A 17 -29.06 4.21 9.74
N LYS A 18 -27.77 4.44 10.02
CA LYS A 18 -27.26 5.75 10.50
C LYS A 18 -26.78 6.73 9.41
N GLY A 19 -27.02 6.46 8.12
CA GLY A 19 -26.91 7.49 7.08
C GLY A 19 -25.48 7.87 6.65
N ASN A 20 -24.42 7.29 7.22
CA ASN A 20 -23.21 7.04 6.43
C ASN A 20 -23.56 5.92 5.45
N ASN A 21 -23.08 5.98 4.19
CA ASN A 21 -23.43 5.09 3.08
C ASN A 21 -23.15 3.57 3.27
N GLY A 22 -23.12 3.05 4.50
CA GLY A 22 -22.89 1.64 4.82
C GLY A 22 -21.47 1.18 4.54
N LEU A 23 -20.55 2.08 4.19
CA LEU A 23 -19.16 1.77 3.88
C LEU A 23 -18.40 1.46 5.17
N LYS A 24 -17.93 0.22 5.27
CA LYS A 24 -17.06 -0.24 6.35
C LYS A 24 -15.62 -0.26 5.84
N LYS A 25 -14.76 0.55 6.46
CA LYS A 25 -13.31 0.55 6.18
C LYS A 25 -12.63 -0.44 7.11
N SER A 26 -12.05 -1.49 6.55
CA SER A 26 -11.24 -2.47 7.29
C SER A 26 -9.76 -2.24 6.99
N LYS A 27 -8.93 -2.24 8.03
CA LYS A 27 -7.49 -1.99 7.93
C LYS A 27 -6.73 -3.26 8.30
N TYR A 28 -5.73 -3.60 7.51
CA TYR A 28 -4.90 -4.78 7.72
C TYR A 28 -3.43 -4.38 7.63
N ILE A 29 -2.63 -4.89 8.55
CA ILE A 29 -1.17 -4.76 8.52
C ILE A 29 -0.63 -6.17 8.29
N THR A 30 0.18 -6.32 7.23
CA THR A 30 0.89 -7.57 6.96
C THR A 30 2.38 -7.26 6.96
N PHE A 31 3.15 -8.06 7.69
CA PHE A 31 4.59 -7.94 7.78
C PHE A 31 5.24 -9.30 7.53
N THR A 32 6.49 -9.26 7.09
CA THR A 32 7.30 -10.43 6.78
C THR A 32 8.68 -10.26 7.38
N VAL A 33 9.34 -11.35 7.71
CA VAL A 33 10.70 -11.36 8.24
C VAL A 33 11.57 -12.29 7.40
N GLU A 34 12.85 -11.93 7.27
CA GLU A 34 13.87 -12.83 6.75
C GLU A 34 14.55 -13.55 7.92
N ALA A 35 14.68 -14.87 7.79
CA ALA A 35 15.32 -15.73 8.77
C ALA A 35 15.89 -16.98 8.08
N ASP A 36 16.94 -17.55 8.67
CA ASP A 36 17.66 -18.69 8.10
C ASP A 36 16.84 -20.00 8.14
N ASN A 37 15.89 -20.09 9.06
CA ASN A 37 15.02 -21.24 9.21
C ASN A 37 13.63 -20.84 9.75
N MET A 38 12.70 -21.78 9.63
CA MET A 38 11.29 -21.58 9.98
C MET A 38 11.09 -21.29 11.47
N GLU A 39 11.83 -21.94 12.36
CA GLU A 39 11.70 -21.74 13.82
C GLU A 39 12.09 -20.32 14.22
N GLN A 40 13.21 -19.81 13.69
CA GLN A 40 13.60 -18.42 13.90
C GLN A 40 12.61 -17.44 13.28
N ALA A 41 12.06 -17.75 12.10
CA ALA A 41 11.05 -16.92 11.44
C ALA A 41 9.80 -16.77 12.32
N ILE A 42 9.27 -17.90 12.83
CA ILE A 42 8.10 -17.93 13.70
C ILE A 42 8.36 -17.09 14.95
N SER A 43 9.49 -17.34 15.63
CA SER A 43 9.84 -16.61 16.85
C SER A 43 9.99 -15.10 16.63
N LYS A 44 10.54 -14.67 15.48
CA LYS A 44 10.61 -13.25 15.10
C LYS A 44 9.22 -12.66 14.81
N LEU A 45 8.35 -13.39 14.11
CA LEU A 45 7.00 -12.94 13.79
C LEU A 45 6.14 -12.78 15.04
N GLU A 46 6.18 -13.73 15.97
CA GLU A 46 5.43 -13.67 17.24
C GLU A 46 5.83 -12.46 18.08
N ARG A 47 7.13 -12.16 18.17
CA ARG A 47 7.61 -10.95 18.86
C ARG A 47 7.08 -9.67 18.19
N LEU A 48 7.21 -9.57 16.87
CA LEU A 48 6.70 -8.41 16.12
C LEU A 48 5.19 -8.23 16.27
N GLU A 49 4.44 -9.32 16.27
CA GLU A 49 2.99 -9.31 16.49
C GLU A 49 2.64 -8.71 17.86
N ILE A 50 3.29 -9.19 18.93
CA ILE A 50 3.10 -8.67 20.29
C ILE A 50 3.43 -7.17 20.36
N ASP A 51 4.56 -6.77 19.78
CA ASP A 51 5.01 -5.37 19.78
C ASP A 51 4.02 -4.47 19.03
N ILE A 52 3.54 -4.88 17.85
CA ILE A 52 2.56 -4.14 17.06
C ILE A 52 1.23 -4.02 17.81
N LEU A 53 0.70 -5.12 18.36
CA LEU A 53 -0.55 -5.11 19.11
C LEU A 53 -0.46 -4.23 20.36
N SER A 54 0.69 -4.28 21.06
CA SER A 54 0.95 -3.44 22.23
C SER A 54 0.97 -1.95 21.86
N ASN A 55 1.67 -1.58 20.79
CA ASN A 55 1.73 -0.21 20.30
C ASN A 55 0.34 0.32 19.89
N LEU A 56 -0.43 -0.48 19.14
CA LEU A 56 -1.79 -0.12 18.76
C LEU A 56 -2.69 0.05 19.99
N LYS A 57 -2.58 -0.84 20.98
CA LYS A 57 -3.32 -0.72 22.24
C LYS A 57 -2.96 0.55 23.01
N ASN A 58 -1.68 0.93 23.05
CA ASN A 58 -1.22 2.17 23.69
C ASN A 58 -1.77 3.42 22.98
N MET A 59 -2.02 3.34 21.67
CA MET A 59 -2.71 4.37 20.89
C MET A 59 -4.25 4.34 21.05
N GLY A 60 -4.79 3.43 21.86
CA GLY A 60 -6.24 3.27 22.03
C GLY A 60 -6.93 2.51 20.90
N VAL A 61 -6.17 1.87 20.00
CA VAL A 61 -6.70 1.09 18.88
C VAL A 61 -6.88 -0.37 19.30
N ARG A 62 -8.11 -0.89 19.12
CA ARG A 62 -8.36 -2.33 19.25
C ARG A 62 -7.92 -3.03 17.96
N ALA A 63 -6.96 -3.93 18.09
CA ALA A 63 -6.47 -4.77 17.00
C ALA A 63 -6.40 -6.24 17.45
N GLU A 64 -6.52 -7.14 16.50
CA GLU A 64 -6.43 -8.59 16.71
C GLU A 64 -5.72 -9.23 15.52
N SER A 65 -5.06 -10.35 15.79
CA SER A 65 -4.38 -11.13 14.76
C SER A 65 -5.36 -12.05 14.06
N LEU A 66 -5.12 -12.27 12.77
CA LEU A 66 -5.97 -13.09 11.92
C LEU A 66 -5.33 -14.46 11.69
N THR A 67 -6.17 -15.50 11.81
CA THR A 67 -5.81 -16.85 11.42
C THR A 67 -5.64 -16.99 9.90
N GLY A 68 -5.04 -18.10 9.46
CA GLY A 68 -4.89 -18.37 8.02
C GLY A 68 -6.23 -18.40 7.28
N GLU A 69 -7.28 -18.96 7.89
CA GLU A 69 -8.61 -19.04 7.28
C GLU A 69 -9.27 -17.66 7.15
N GLU A 70 -9.15 -16.81 8.18
CA GLU A 70 -9.66 -15.44 8.15
C GLU A 70 -8.93 -14.58 7.11
N ARG A 71 -7.61 -14.76 6.97
CA ARG A 71 -6.82 -14.11 5.91
C ARG A 71 -7.28 -14.54 4.51
N LEU A 72 -7.52 -15.84 4.30
CA LEU A 72 -8.03 -16.34 3.03
C LEU A 72 -9.43 -15.81 2.73
N LYS A 73 -10.29 -15.69 3.75
CA LYS A 73 -11.61 -15.08 3.61
C LYS A 73 -11.54 -13.64 3.11
N ILE A 74 -10.63 -12.83 3.65
CA ILE A 74 -10.45 -11.44 3.21
C ILE A 74 -10.06 -11.40 1.73
N LEU A 75 -9.05 -12.19 1.33
CA LEU A 75 -8.62 -12.26 -0.07
C LEU A 75 -9.73 -12.76 -0.99
N HIS A 76 -10.48 -13.78 -0.56
CA HIS A 76 -11.65 -14.26 -1.27
C HIS A 76 -12.69 -13.15 -1.44
N ASP A 77 -13.06 -12.43 -0.37
CA ASP A 77 -14.14 -11.43 -0.42
C ASP A 77 -13.78 -10.24 -1.32
N ILE A 78 -12.49 -9.91 -1.44
CA ILE A 78 -11.98 -8.90 -2.39
C ILE A 78 -12.22 -9.35 -3.85
N LEU A 79 -11.92 -10.60 -4.17
CA LEU A 79 -11.97 -11.13 -5.55
C LEU A 79 -13.30 -11.79 -5.90
N ASN A 80 -14.12 -12.16 -4.92
CA ASN A 80 -15.38 -12.87 -5.09
C ASN A 80 -16.50 -12.22 -4.24
N PRO A 81 -16.76 -10.91 -4.38
CA PRO A 81 -17.67 -10.18 -3.47
C PRO A 81 -19.13 -10.63 -3.55
N SER A 82 -19.50 -11.47 -4.51
CA SER A 82 -20.85 -12.07 -4.62
C SER A 82 -20.94 -13.54 -4.21
N LYS A 83 -19.87 -14.11 -3.65
CA LYS A 83 -19.83 -15.52 -3.20
C LYS A 83 -19.61 -15.60 -1.71
N THR A 84 -20.03 -16.70 -1.11
CA THR A 84 -19.73 -17.01 0.29
C THR A 84 -18.46 -17.86 0.35
N PHE A 85 -17.55 -17.51 1.25
CA PHE A 85 -16.33 -18.26 1.46
C PHE A 85 -16.56 -19.44 2.41
N TYR A 86 -16.18 -20.64 1.94
CA TYR A 86 -16.13 -21.86 2.75
C TYR A 86 -14.78 -22.51 2.54
N PHE A 87 -14.00 -22.63 3.60
CA PHE A 87 -12.67 -23.23 3.58
C PHE A 87 -12.31 -23.72 4.97
N SER A 88 -11.59 -24.84 5.02
CA SER A 88 -10.94 -25.40 6.20
C SER A 88 -9.63 -26.01 5.77
N TYR A 89 -8.55 -25.79 6.52
CA TYR A 89 -7.27 -26.43 6.20
C TYR A 89 -7.32 -27.96 6.25
N ASN A 90 -8.27 -28.54 6.99
CA ASN A 90 -8.45 -29.99 7.06
C ASN A 90 -8.98 -30.59 5.75
N ASP A 91 -9.66 -29.78 4.94
CA ASP A 91 -10.25 -30.20 3.66
C ASP A 91 -9.27 -30.01 2.48
N LEU A 92 -8.13 -29.35 2.72
CA LEU A 92 -7.15 -29.05 1.68
C LEU A 92 -6.36 -30.31 1.30
N GLN A 93 -6.51 -30.76 0.05
CA GLN A 93 -5.78 -31.92 -0.44
C GLN A 93 -4.29 -31.61 -0.65
N ARG A 94 -3.42 -32.64 -0.55
CA ARG A 94 -1.96 -32.48 -0.70
C ARG A 94 -1.49 -31.83 -2.01
N LYS A 95 -2.28 -31.95 -3.09
CA LYS A 95 -1.96 -31.37 -4.40
C LYS A 95 -2.67 -30.05 -4.67
N GLU A 96 -3.55 -29.62 -3.76
CA GLU A 96 -4.29 -28.38 -3.89
C GLU A 96 -3.59 -27.24 -3.16
N SER A 97 -3.79 -26.04 -3.68
CA SER A 97 -3.31 -24.82 -3.04
C SER A 97 -4.52 -24.05 -2.49
N THR A 98 -4.31 -23.33 -1.39
CA THR A 98 -5.30 -22.38 -0.86
C THR A 98 -5.76 -21.35 -1.91
N LYS A 99 -4.92 -21.08 -2.92
CA LYS A 99 -5.25 -20.21 -4.06
C LYS A 99 -6.51 -20.68 -4.81
N THR A 100 -6.75 -21.98 -4.92
CA THR A 100 -7.93 -22.53 -5.61
C THR A 100 -9.24 -22.11 -4.95
N TYR A 101 -9.23 -21.86 -3.64
CA TYR A 101 -10.43 -21.50 -2.87
C TYR A 101 -10.72 -20.00 -2.87
N ILE A 102 -9.73 -19.15 -3.18
CA ILE A 102 -9.86 -17.69 -3.17
C ILE A 102 -9.89 -17.07 -4.57
N THR A 103 -9.48 -17.82 -5.59
CA THR A 103 -9.41 -17.33 -6.97
C THR A 103 -10.81 -17.33 -7.59
N PRO A 104 -11.21 -16.26 -8.31
CA PRO A 104 -12.43 -16.25 -9.11
C PRO A 104 -12.46 -17.34 -10.17
N ASP A 105 -13.65 -17.76 -10.58
CA ASP A 105 -13.83 -18.80 -11.62
C ASP A 105 -13.24 -18.37 -12.97
N GLU A 106 -13.30 -17.06 -13.26
CA GLU A 106 -12.85 -16.49 -14.53
C GLU A 106 -12.21 -15.12 -14.29
N PHE A 107 -11.07 -14.90 -14.95
CA PHE A 107 -10.52 -13.58 -15.21
C PHE A 107 -10.50 -13.31 -16.71
N ASN A 108 -10.87 -12.10 -17.10
CA ASN A 108 -10.70 -11.62 -18.47
C ASN A 108 -10.04 -10.24 -18.46
N PHE A 109 -8.82 -10.16 -19.00
CA PHE A 109 -7.99 -8.94 -19.02
C PHE A 109 -8.10 -8.14 -20.33
N THR A 110 -9.17 -8.36 -21.11
CA THR A 110 -9.41 -7.64 -22.36
C THR A 110 -10.59 -6.68 -22.18
N PRO A 111 -10.42 -5.37 -22.45
CA PRO A 111 -9.20 -4.68 -22.88
C PRO A 111 -8.21 -4.45 -21.73
N SER A 112 -6.92 -4.21 -22.05
CA SER A 112 -5.80 -4.16 -21.09
C SER A 112 -5.94 -3.18 -19.91
N ARG A 113 -6.81 -2.16 -20.04
CA ARG A 113 -7.09 -1.19 -18.98
C ARG A 113 -7.93 -1.79 -17.84
N TYR A 114 -8.70 -2.82 -18.13
CA TYR A 114 -9.68 -3.41 -17.23
C TYR A 114 -9.44 -4.90 -17.06
N PHE A 115 -9.91 -5.45 -15.95
CA PHE A 115 -10.02 -6.89 -15.78
C PHE A 115 -11.41 -7.23 -15.26
N LYS A 116 -12.10 -8.14 -15.94
CA LYS A 116 -13.36 -8.70 -15.47
C LYS A 116 -13.06 -9.90 -14.58
N PHE A 117 -13.75 -9.96 -13.45
CA PHE A 117 -13.69 -11.08 -12.52
C PHE A 117 -15.09 -11.38 -12.02
N GLY A 118 -15.59 -12.58 -12.32
CA GLY A 118 -17.01 -12.92 -12.11
C GLY A 118 -17.97 -11.89 -12.72
N LYS A 119 -18.77 -11.23 -11.87
CA LYS A 119 -19.77 -10.20 -12.27
C LYS A 119 -19.27 -8.75 -12.14
N PHE A 120 -17.98 -8.56 -11.90
CA PHE A 120 -17.37 -7.27 -11.64
C PHE A 120 -16.27 -6.96 -12.65
N ILE A 121 -16.00 -5.67 -12.82
CA ILE A 121 -14.94 -5.12 -13.65
C ILE A 121 -14.08 -4.30 -12.71
N GLY A 122 -12.79 -4.61 -12.67
CA GLY A 122 -11.78 -3.90 -11.90
C GLY A 122 -10.83 -3.12 -12.79
N ALA A 123 -10.25 -2.08 -12.21
CA ALA A 123 -9.08 -1.38 -12.75
C ALA A 123 -8.10 -1.12 -11.62
N THR A 124 -6.83 -1.19 -11.95
CA THR A 124 -5.74 -0.99 -10.99
C THR A 124 -4.88 0.19 -11.42
N SER A 125 -4.64 1.12 -10.51
CA SER A 125 -3.65 2.18 -10.66
C SER A 125 -2.59 2.02 -9.57
N HIS A 126 -1.38 2.50 -9.84
CA HIS A 126 -0.32 2.49 -8.85
C HIS A 126 0.62 3.67 -9.04
N PHE A 127 1.28 4.06 -7.95
CA PHE A 127 2.44 4.94 -8.01
C PHE A 127 3.44 4.53 -6.94
N GLN A 128 4.70 4.93 -7.14
CA GLN A 128 5.80 4.63 -6.24
C GLN A 128 6.44 5.93 -5.76
N ILE A 129 6.65 6.01 -4.45
CA ILE A 129 7.28 7.14 -3.79
C ILE A 129 8.53 6.65 -3.06
N LEU A 130 9.60 7.43 -3.18
CA LEU A 130 10.77 7.33 -2.32
C LEU A 130 10.64 8.42 -1.26
N ALA A 131 10.44 8.04 -0.01
CA ALA A 131 10.25 9.01 1.07
C ALA A 131 10.92 8.52 2.36
N SER A 132 11.35 9.46 3.20
CA SER A 132 11.75 9.20 4.59
C SER A 132 10.51 9.02 5.50
N GLU A 133 9.40 9.67 5.16
CA GLU A 133 8.14 9.61 5.89
C GLU A 133 6.91 9.65 4.96
N LEU A 134 5.78 9.17 5.46
CA LEU A 134 4.47 9.35 4.81
C LEU A 134 3.67 10.37 5.63
N SER A 135 3.26 11.47 5.00
CA SER A 135 2.51 12.52 5.70
C SER A 135 1.13 12.02 6.15
N ASP A 136 0.73 12.39 7.36
CA ASP A 136 -0.60 12.08 7.91
C ASP A 136 -1.74 12.60 7.03
N ARG A 137 -1.55 13.77 6.40
CA ARG A 137 -2.54 14.35 5.47
C ARG A 137 -2.83 13.41 4.31
N MET A 138 -1.77 12.87 3.69
CA MET A 138 -1.89 11.92 2.58
C MET A 138 -2.64 10.65 3.03
N LEU A 139 -2.31 10.12 4.21
CA LEU A 139 -3.01 8.96 4.76
C LEU A 139 -4.49 9.27 5.03
N SER A 140 -4.82 10.44 5.59
CA SER A 140 -6.20 10.87 5.81
C SER A 140 -6.99 10.93 4.51
N GLU A 141 -6.42 11.53 3.46
CA GLU A 141 -7.07 11.63 2.14
C GLU A 141 -7.43 10.25 1.59
N PHE A 142 -6.55 9.25 1.73
CA PHE A 142 -6.87 7.87 1.33
C PHE A 142 -7.95 7.22 2.19
N LEU A 143 -8.01 7.58 3.47
CA LEU A 143 -9.00 7.07 4.40
C LEU A 143 -10.37 7.73 4.27
N ASP A 144 -10.45 8.90 3.65
CA ASP A 144 -11.68 9.66 3.41
C ASP A 144 -12.34 9.30 2.07
N ILE A 145 -11.73 8.43 1.26
CA ILE A 145 -12.35 7.94 0.01
C ILE A 145 -13.61 7.14 0.35
N ASP A 146 -14.75 7.61 -0.16
CA ASP A 146 -16.07 7.01 0.04
C ASP A 146 -16.51 6.17 -1.16
N ASP A 147 -15.64 5.24 -1.56
CA ASP A 147 -15.88 4.35 -2.68
C ASP A 147 -15.47 2.90 -2.39
N ASN A 148 -15.95 1.96 -3.18
CA ASN A 148 -15.55 0.55 -3.08
C ASN A 148 -14.15 0.35 -3.66
N ILE A 149 -13.15 0.71 -2.86
CA ILE A 149 -11.74 0.71 -3.24
C ILE A 149 -10.93 -0.20 -2.31
N ASN A 150 -9.97 -0.91 -2.90
CA ASN A 150 -8.93 -1.57 -2.14
C ASN A 150 -7.63 -0.80 -2.34
N ILE A 151 -7.03 -0.37 -1.23
CA ILE A 151 -5.77 0.38 -1.24
C ILE A 151 -4.72 -0.48 -0.53
N SER A 152 -3.65 -0.79 -1.23
CA SER A 152 -2.53 -1.56 -0.69
C SER A 152 -1.27 -0.71 -0.67
N PHE A 153 -0.68 -0.57 0.52
CA PHE A 153 0.60 0.11 0.73
C PHE A 153 1.69 -0.94 0.88
N HIS A 154 2.62 -0.97 -0.07
CA HIS A 154 3.81 -1.81 0.00
C HIS A 154 4.98 -0.94 0.44
N ILE A 155 5.32 -1.02 1.72
CA ILE A 155 6.40 -0.23 2.33
C ILE A 155 7.61 -1.14 2.48
N ARG A 156 8.70 -0.81 1.78
CA ARG A 156 9.98 -1.51 1.89
C ARG A 156 11.03 -0.54 2.41
N ALA A 157 11.62 -0.86 3.55
CA ALA A 157 12.80 -0.16 4.05
C ALA A 157 13.99 -0.40 3.12
N ILE A 158 14.72 0.66 2.79
CA ILE A 158 15.99 0.61 2.06
C ILE A 158 17.11 0.59 3.09
N GLU A 159 18.11 -0.26 2.88
CA GLU A 159 19.31 -0.21 3.71
C GLU A 159 19.97 1.17 3.61
N GLN A 160 20.39 1.72 4.75
CA GLN A 160 20.98 3.06 4.81
C GLN A 160 22.15 3.22 3.83
N SER A 161 22.98 2.19 3.67
CA SER A 161 24.12 2.20 2.77
C SER A 161 23.70 2.32 1.29
N GLU A 162 22.61 1.65 0.90
CA GLU A 162 22.02 1.75 -0.44
C GLU A 162 21.31 3.09 -0.64
N ALA A 163 20.57 3.55 0.36
CA ALA A 163 19.91 4.85 0.36
C ALA A 163 20.91 5.99 0.13
N ILE A 164 22.02 6.01 0.88
CA ILE A 164 23.10 7.00 0.70
C ILE A 164 23.69 6.94 -0.71
N LYS A 165 23.93 5.73 -1.25
CA LYS A 165 24.44 5.58 -2.64
C LYS A 165 23.44 6.15 -3.66
N MET A 166 22.15 5.89 -3.46
CA MET A 166 21.10 6.36 -4.37
C MET A 166 20.97 7.88 -4.35
N VAL A 167 20.98 8.50 -3.16
CA VAL A 167 20.93 9.97 -3.01
C VAL A 167 22.18 10.63 -3.58
N LYS A 168 23.37 10.05 -3.36
CA LYS A 168 24.62 10.55 -3.98
C LYS A 168 24.57 10.53 -5.51
N ARG A 169 24.01 9.47 -6.12
CA ARG A 169 23.81 9.40 -7.57
C ARG A 169 22.86 10.50 -8.06
N LYS A 170 21.72 10.67 -7.41
CA LYS A 170 20.78 11.76 -7.74
C LYS A 170 21.43 13.15 -7.62
N ASN A 171 22.26 13.38 -6.60
CA ASN A 171 22.99 14.63 -6.45
C ASN A 171 23.95 14.87 -7.64
N THR A 172 24.71 13.85 -8.04
CA THR A 172 25.58 13.94 -9.22
C THR A 172 24.79 14.23 -10.51
N ASP A 173 23.60 13.65 -10.67
CA ASP A 173 22.74 13.91 -11.82
C ASP A 173 22.23 15.35 -11.84
N ILE A 174 21.84 15.91 -10.68
CA ILE A 174 21.46 17.32 -10.54
C ILE A 174 22.63 18.25 -10.84
N ASP A 175 23.83 17.94 -10.32
CA ASP A 175 25.04 18.71 -10.61
C ASP A 175 25.35 18.72 -12.11
N LYS A 176 25.14 17.58 -12.79
CA LYS A 176 25.29 17.49 -14.25
C LYS A 176 24.26 18.36 -14.99
N MET A 177 22.99 18.33 -14.58
CA MET A 177 21.94 19.18 -15.16
C MET A 177 22.26 20.67 -14.96
N ARG A 178 22.76 21.05 -13.78
CA ARG A 178 23.20 22.42 -13.49
C ARG A 178 24.30 22.87 -14.44
N ILE A 179 25.30 22.01 -14.71
CA ILE A 179 26.38 22.29 -15.64
C ILE A 179 25.86 22.43 -17.08
N GLU A 180 24.92 21.58 -17.49
CA GLU A 180 24.31 21.64 -18.83
C GLU A 180 23.51 22.93 -19.04
N GLU A 181 22.70 23.34 -18.07
CA GLU A 181 21.98 24.62 -18.10
C GLU A 181 22.95 25.81 -18.11
N ASN A 182 24.00 25.79 -17.28
CA ASN A 182 25.03 26.83 -17.31
C ASN A 182 25.75 26.92 -18.67
N LYS A 183 26.05 25.78 -19.32
CA LYS A 183 26.62 25.77 -20.68
C LYS A 183 25.65 26.34 -21.71
N LYS A 184 24.35 26.16 -21.51
CA LYS A 184 23.30 26.72 -22.37
C LYS A 184 23.17 28.23 -22.16
N ALA A 185 23.26 28.71 -20.92
CA ALA A 185 23.28 30.12 -20.55
C ALA A 185 24.44 30.86 -21.23
N VAL A 186 25.66 30.31 -21.12
CA VAL A 186 26.86 30.86 -21.79
C VAL A 186 26.68 30.94 -23.31
N ARG A 187 26.11 29.90 -23.94
CA ARG A 187 25.86 29.90 -25.40
C ARG A 187 24.79 30.89 -25.83
N SER A 188 23.81 31.16 -24.97
CA SER A 188 22.65 32.00 -25.27
C SER A 188 22.81 33.44 -24.78
N GLY A 189 23.89 33.74 -24.06
CA GLY A 189 24.22 35.08 -23.58
C GLY A 189 23.36 35.58 -22.41
N TYR A 190 22.66 34.69 -21.69
CA TYR A 190 21.95 35.04 -20.46
C TYR A 190 22.75 34.64 -19.21
N ASP A 191 22.41 35.25 -18.08
CA ASP A 191 23.11 35.11 -16.81
C ASP A 191 23.12 33.65 -16.31
N MET A 192 24.30 33.16 -15.92
CA MET A 192 24.50 31.81 -15.38
C MET A 192 23.86 31.62 -14.00
N ASP A 193 23.60 32.71 -13.28
CA ASP A 193 22.93 32.65 -11.98
C ASP A 193 21.43 32.42 -12.10
N ILE A 194 20.87 32.53 -13.31
CA ILE A 194 19.46 32.22 -13.61
C ILE A 194 19.32 30.72 -13.88
N LEU A 195 19.20 29.94 -12.81
CA LEU A 195 18.84 28.53 -12.86
C LEU A 195 17.31 28.35 -12.78
N PRO A 196 16.75 27.32 -13.42
CA PRO A 196 15.35 26.96 -13.21
C PRO A 196 15.06 26.71 -11.72
N SER A 197 13.97 27.28 -11.21
CA SER A 197 13.59 27.15 -9.80
C SER A 197 13.52 25.69 -9.35
N ASP A 198 12.99 24.80 -10.20
CA ASP A 198 12.89 23.37 -9.92
C ASP A 198 14.27 22.74 -9.64
N LEU A 199 15.30 23.15 -10.39
CA LEU A 199 16.65 22.61 -10.25
C LEU A 199 17.31 23.07 -8.94
N ILE A 200 17.00 24.29 -8.49
CA ILE A 200 17.42 24.80 -7.18
C ILE A 200 16.74 24.00 -6.07
N THR A 201 15.41 23.89 -6.12
CA THR A 201 14.61 23.17 -5.11
C THR A 201 15.04 21.70 -5.03
N TYR A 202 15.15 20.98 -6.14
CA TYR A 202 15.61 19.59 -6.14
C TYR A 202 17.02 19.43 -5.58
N GLY A 203 17.92 20.39 -5.86
CA GLY A 203 19.27 20.37 -5.31
C GLY A 203 19.30 20.56 -3.79
N GLU A 204 18.44 21.41 -3.24
CA GLU A 204 18.29 21.61 -1.80
C GLU A 204 17.67 20.38 -1.12
N ASP A 205 16.60 19.82 -1.69
CA ASP A 205 15.91 18.63 -1.18
C ASP A 205 16.85 17.43 -1.10
N VAL A 206 17.63 17.18 -2.15
CA VAL A 206 18.59 16.07 -2.18
C VAL A 206 19.69 16.24 -1.15
N LYS A 207 20.15 17.47 -0.89
CA LYS A 207 21.14 17.75 0.16
C LYS A 207 20.57 17.59 1.56
N SER A 208 19.33 18.04 1.79
CA SER A 208 18.64 17.80 3.06
C SER A 208 18.50 16.32 3.31
N LEU A 209 17.95 15.58 2.33
CA LEU A 209 17.77 14.13 2.43
C LEU A 209 19.10 13.39 2.69
N LEU A 210 20.19 13.80 2.04
CA LEU A 210 21.51 13.21 2.29
C LEU A 210 21.98 13.45 3.74
N LYS A 211 21.77 14.66 4.26
CA LYS A 211 22.12 15.03 5.62
C LYS A 211 21.28 14.23 6.63
N ASP A 212 19.98 14.12 6.40
CA ASP A 212 19.06 13.42 7.30
C ASP A 212 19.41 11.92 7.38
N LEU A 213 19.68 11.28 6.24
CA LEU A 213 20.18 9.89 6.21
C LEU A 213 21.51 9.69 6.94
N GLN A 214 22.39 10.69 6.95
CA GLN A 214 23.71 10.61 7.58
C GLN A 214 23.70 10.95 9.07
N THR A 215 22.80 11.82 9.51
CA THR A 215 22.82 12.40 10.86
C THR A 215 21.72 11.88 11.79
N ARG A 216 20.60 11.35 11.26
CA ARG A 216 19.39 11.09 12.06
C ARG A 216 18.95 9.63 12.20
N ASP A 217 19.73 8.66 11.74
CA ASP A 217 19.28 7.24 11.64
C ASP A 217 17.91 7.09 10.94
N GLU A 218 17.59 8.04 10.05
CA GLU A 218 16.36 8.02 9.29
C GLU A 218 16.45 6.94 8.21
N ARG A 219 15.41 6.10 8.14
CA ARG A 219 15.29 5.07 7.10
C ARG A 219 14.59 5.66 5.89
N MET A 220 15.12 5.36 4.71
CA MET A 220 14.40 5.62 3.46
C MET A 220 13.49 4.45 3.17
N PHE A 221 12.28 4.74 2.70
CA PHE A 221 11.31 3.74 2.27
C PHE A 221 11.01 3.88 0.79
N VAL A 222 10.89 2.74 0.11
CA VAL A 222 10.15 2.64 -1.14
C VAL A 222 8.72 2.30 -0.79
N VAL A 223 7.79 3.20 -1.08
CA VAL A 223 6.37 3.01 -0.88
C VAL A 223 5.69 2.87 -2.23
N THR A 224 5.19 1.68 -2.53
CA THR A 224 4.32 1.47 -3.71
C THR A 224 2.88 1.42 -3.23
N ILE A 225 2.04 2.34 -3.71
CA ILE A 225 0.62 2.37 -3.39
C ILE A 225 -0.14 1.85 -4.60
N VAL A 226 -1.02 0.88 -4.38
CA VAL A 226 -1.85 0.26 -5.41
C VAL A 226 -3.31 0.47 -5.04
N PHE A 227 -4.07 1.03 -5.98
CA PHE A 227 -5.51 1.21 -5.89
C PHE A 227 -6.18 0.22 -6.81
N MET A 228 -7.16 -0.51 -6.28
CA MET A 228 -8.03 -1.38 -7.07
C MET A 228 -9.48 -0.96 -6.83
N ASN A 229 -10.05 -0.31 -7.84
CA ASN A 229 -11.47 0.03 -7.89
C ASN A 229 -12.20 -1.08 -8.65
N PHE A 230 -13.44 -1.36 -8.26
CA PHE A 230 -14.27 -2.32 -8.99
C PHE A 230 -15.74 -1.94 -8.97
N ALA A 231 -16.42 -2.21 -10.09
CA ALA A 231 -17.85 -1.96 -10.24
C ALA A 231 -18.51 -3.01 -11.14
N ARG A 232 -19.84 -2.99 -11.22
CA ARG A 232 -20.60 -3.88 -12.11
C ARG A 232 -20.65 -3.39 -13.56
N THR A 233 -20.37 -2.11 -13.80
CA THR A 233 -20.41 -1.48 -15.13
C THR A 233 -19.20 -0.57 -15.32
N ILE A 234 -18.73 -0.43 -16.56
CA ILE A 234 -17.58 0.43 -16.91
C ILE A 234 -17.88 1.89 -16.55
N GLN A 235 -19.08 2.39 -16.83
CA GLN A 235 -19.47 3.77 -16.52
C GLN A 235 -19.33 4.10 -15.02
N LYS A 236 -19.73 3.17 -14.13
CA LYS A 236 -19.55 3.35 -12.70
C LYS A 236 -18.08 3.30 -12.31
N LEU A 237 -17.32 2.38 -12.90
CA LEU A 237 -15.89 2.25 -12.66
C LEU A 237 -15.13 3.51 -13.06
N GLU A 238 -15.45 4.09 -14.22
CA GLU A 238 -14.79 5.32 -14.71
C GLU A 238 -15.12 6.53 -13.83
N ASN A 239 -16.36 6.65 -13.35
CA ASN A 239 -16.73 7.70 -12.39
C ASN A 239 -16.00 7.58 -11.05
N SER A 240 -15.63 6.36 -10.63
CA SER A 240 -14.89 6.10 -9.40
C SER A 240 -13.37 6.28 -9.52
N ILE A 241 -12.85 6.30 -10.75
CA ILE A 241 -11.41 6.47 -11.04
C ILE A 241 -11.08 7.94 -11.35
N ALA A 242 -12.05 8.69 -11.89
CA ALA A 242 -11.93 10.10 -12.23
C ALA A 242 -11.83 10.99 -10.99
#